data_AF-A0A0B6YA67-F1
#
_entry.id   AF-A0A0B6YA67-F1
#
_cell.length_a   1.000
_cell.length_b   1.000
_cell.length_c   1.000
_cell.angle_alpha   90.00
_cell.angle_beta   90.00
_cell.angle_gamma   90.00
#
_symmetry.space_group_name_H-M   'P 1'
#
loop_
_entity.id
_entity.type
_entity.pdbx_description
1 polymer ?
#
loop_
_entity_poly.entity_id
_entity_poly.type
_entity_poly.pdbx_seq_one_letter_code
_entity_poly.pdbx_strand_id
1 'polypeptide(L)' 'TLTQDEVTIIKGCLDMKSKTAKDAMLSIDEVFMLDVNAKLDHETMNDIIHRGHSRIPVFEHDRSNIVALLLT' A
#
# COMPACT_ATOMS: atom_id res chain seq x y z
N THR A 1 5.04 -35.15 -11.48
CA THR A 1 5.17 -34.61 -10.11
C THR A 1 5.05 -33.11 -10.21
N LEU A 2 4.35 -32.45 -9.28
CA LEU A 2 4.23 -30.99 -9.28
C LEU A 2 5.56 -30.33 -8.92
N THR A 3 5.83 -29.17 -9.50
CA THR A 3 6.96 -28.32 -9.13
C THR A 3 6.74 -27.62 -7.80
N GLN A 4 7.82 -27.16 -7.17
CA GLN A 4 7.73 -26.46 -5.89
C GLN A 4 6.91 -25.17 -5.97
N ASP A 5 7.00 -24.44 -7.10
CA ASP A 5 6.25 -23.20 -7.31
C ASP A 5 4.76 -23.48 -7.45
N GLU A 6 4.37 -24.50 -8.23
CA GLU A 6 2.98 -24.93 -8.35
C GLU A 6 2.39 -25.35 -7.00
N VAL A 7 3.15 -26.10 -6.20
CA VAL A 7 2.73 -26.49 -4.84
C VAL A 7 2.56 -25.26 -3.95
N THR A 8 3.43 -24.25 -4.06
CA THR A 8 3.37 -23.02 -3.25
C THR A 8 2.16 -22.17 -3.63
N ILE A 9 1.86 -22.03 -4.92
CA ILE A 9 0.68 -21.30 -5.41
C ILE A 9 -0.61 -21.98 -4.93
N ILE A 10 -0.70 -23.31 -5.07
CA ILE A 10 -1.89 -24.06 -4.64
C ILE A 10 -2.11 -23.92 -3.12
N LYS A 11 -1.05 -24.03 -2.31
CA LYS A 11 -1.12 -23.82 -0.86
C LYS A 11 -1.60 -22.41 -0.51
N GLY A 12 -1.00 -21.39 -1.12
CA GLY A 12 -1.39 -20.00 -0.89
C GLY A 12 -2.87 -19.73 -1.21
N CYS A 13 -3.40 -20.36 -2.28
CA CYS A 13 -4.80 -20.29 -2.64
C CYS A 13 -5.72 -20.93 -1.59
N LEU A 14 -5.37 -22.14 -1.12
CA LEU A 14 -6.13 -22.83 -0.07
C LEU A 14 -6.14 -22.04 1.25
N ASP A 15 -4.99 -21.47 1.63
CA ASP A 15 -4.83 -20.66 2.85
C ASP A 15 -5.63 -19.35 2.78
N MET A 16 -5.88 -18.82 1.57
CA MET A 16 -6.59 -17.55 1.38
C MET A 16 -8.05 -17.60 1.89
N LYS A 17 -8.66 -18.79 1.96
CA LYS A 17 -10.02 -18.98 2.51
C LYS A 17 -10.15 -18.52 3.96
N SER A 18 -9.09 -18.67 4.76
CA SER A 18 -9.09 -18.31 6.18
C SER A 18 -8.38 -16.99 6.47
N LYS A 19 -7.69 -16.40 5.49
CA LYS A 19 -7.04 -15.10 5.66
C LYS A 19 -8.07 -13.98 5.67
N THR A 20 -7.82 -12.99 6.53
CA THR A 20 -8.55 -11.74 6.62
C THR A 20 -7.70 -10.60 6.06
N ALA A 21 -8.33 -9.45 5.80
CA ALA A 21 -7.58 -8.25 5.41
C ALA A 21 -6.51 -7.88 6.44
N LYS A 22 -6.76 -8.13 7.74
CA LYS A 22 -5.83 -7.84 8.83
C LYS A 22 -4.52 -8.62 8.73
N ASP A 23 -4.58 -9.82 8.17
CA ASP A 23 -3.41 -10.71 8.04
C ASP A 23 -2.45 -10.27 6.92
N ALA A 24 -2.87 -9.34 6.05
CA ALA A 24 -2.10 -8.90 4.88
C ALA A 24 -1.92 -7.38 4.78
N MET A 25 -2.65 -6.58 5.56
CA MET A 25 -2.54 -5.11 5.54
C MET A 25 -1.33 -4.61 6.33
N LEU A 26 -0.82 -3.43 5.96
CA LEU A 26 0.14 -2.67 6.75
C LEU A 26 -0.59 -1.80 7.78
N SER A 27 0.07 -1.52 8.91
CA SER A 27 -0.46 -0.53 9.85
C SER A 27 -0.49 0.86 9.20
N ILE A 28 -1.48 1.69 9.52
CA ILE A 28 -1.63 3.04 8.94
C ILE A 28 -0.43 3.95 9.22
N ASP A 29 0.27 3.70 10.33
CA ASP A 29 1.48 4.41 10.72
C ASP A 29 2.68 4.07 9.82
N GLU A 30 2.64 2.93 9.13
CA GLU A 30 3.68 2.46 8.22
C GLU A 30 3.41 2.87 6.76
N VAL A 31 2.21 3.39 6.47
CA VAL A 31 1.82 3.77 5.10
C VAL A 31 2.40 5.15 4.75
N PHE A 32 3.08 5.24 3.61
CA PHE A 32 3.44 6.52 3.03
C PHE A 32 2.19 7.22 2.47
N MET A 33 1.90 8.42 2.98
CA MET A 33 0.72 9.20 2.66
C MET A 33 1.09 10.69 2.61
N LEU A 34 0.30 11.49 1.90
CA LEU A 34 0.49 12.94 1.81
C LEU A 34 -0.64 13.68 2.53
N ASP A 35 -0.32 14.78 3.20
CA ASP A 35 -1.35 15.73 3.67
C ASP A 35 -1.98 16.40 2.44
N VAL A 36 -3.28 16.69 2.48
CA VAL A 36 -4.00 17.39 1.40
C VAL A 36 -3.40 18.76 1.08
N ASN A 37 -2.71 19.38 2.04
CA ASN A 37 -2.03 20.67 1.88
C ASN A 37 -0.53 20.53 1.55
N ALA A 38 -0.02 19.31 1.33
CA ALA A 38 1.37 19.09 0.97
C ALA A 38 1.71 19.77 -0.36
N LYS A 39 2.87 20.44 -0.42
CA LYS A 39 3.36 21.05 -1.65
C LYS A 39 4.09 20.00 -2.47
N LEU A 40 3.72 19.85 -3.73
CA LEU A 40 4.41 18.96 -4.68
C LEU A 40 5.66 19.65 -5.26
N ASP A 41 6.58 20.03 -4.38
CA ASP A 41 7.88 20.59 -4.75
C ASP A 41 8.90 19.50 -5.12
N HIS A 42 10.12 19.91 -5.50
CA HIS A 42 11.15 18.98 -5.94
C HIS A 42 11.50 17.91 -4.91
N GLU A 43 11.52 18.25 -3.62
CA GLU A 43 11.83 17.31 -2.54
C GLU A 43 10.71 16.27 -2.42
N THR A 44 9.46 16.73 -2.31
CA THR A 44 8.28 15.85 -2.18
C THR A 44 8.11 14.97 -3.43
N MET A 45 8.31 15.52 -4.62
CA MET A 45 8.24 14.76 -5.87
C MET A 45 9.35 13.72 -5.99
N ASN A 46 10.57 14.04 -5.53
CA ASN A 46 11.65 13.07 -5.48
C ASN A 46 11.31 11.93 -4.52
N ASP A 47 10.76 12.23 -3.34
CA ASP A 47 10.34 11.20 -2.38
C ASP A 47 9.28 10.26 -2.97
N ILE A 48 8.27 10.81 -3.66
CA ILE A 48 7.24 10.04 -4.37
C ILE A 48 7.87 9.07 -5.38
N ILE A 49 8.79 9.57 -6.21
CA ILE A 49 9.46 8.77 -7.26
C ILE A 49 10.32 7.66 -6.64
N HIS A 50 11.10 7.97 -5.60
CA HIS A 50 11.96 6.97 -4.94
C HIS A 50 11.18 5.88 -4.23
N ARG A 51 9.99 6.20 -3.69
CA ARG A 51 9.10 5.21 -3.06
C ARG A 51 8.45 4.29 -4.09
N GLY A 52 8.19 4.77 -5.30
CA GLY A 52 7.68 3.97 -6.42
C GLY A 52 6.26 3.41 -6.20
N HIS A 53 5.47 4.01 -5.31
CA HIS A 53 4.09 3.58 -5.07
C HIS A 53 3.15 4.17 -6.11
N SER A 54 2.48 3.30 -6.89
CA SER A 54 1.46 3.72 -7.88
C SER A 54 0.24 4.46 -7.31
N ARG A 55 0.00 4.31 -6.01
CA ARG A 55 -1.19 4.80 -5.30
C ARG A 55 -0.77 5.31 -3.94
N ILE A 56 -0.90 6.62 -3.72
CA ILE A 56 -0.52 7.28 -2.48
C ILE A 56 -1.79 7.89 -1.86
N PRO A 57 -2.21 7.43 -0.67
CA PRO A 57 -3.34 8.03 0.02
C PRO A 57 -3.06 9.48 0.38
N VAL A 58 -4.09 10.32 0.29
CA VAL A 58 -4.06 11.72 0.71
C VAL A 58 -5.02 11.90 1.88
N PHE A 59 -4.52 12.40 3.00
CA PHE A 59 -5.29 12.57 4.24
C PHE A 59 -5.50 14.05 4.58
N GLU A 60 -6.52 14.34 5.38
CA GLU A 60 -6.80 15.69 5.88
C GLU A 60 -6.91 15.69 7.40
N HIS A 61 -6.08 16.50 8.07
CA HIS A 61 -5.99 16.67 9.53
C HIS A 61 -5.52 15.42 10.32
N ASP A 62 -6.19 14.28 10.13
CA ASP A 62 -5.89 13.00 10.77
C ASP A 62 -5.53 11.98 9.69
N ARG A 63 -4.49 11.17 9.93
CA ARG A 63 -4.04 10.13 8.98
C ARG A 63 -5.09 9.07 8.71
N SER A 64 -6.04 8.86 9.61
CA SER A 64 -7.19 7.98 9.41
C SER A 64 -8.28 8.59 8.51
N ASN A 65 -8.27 9.91 8.32
CA ASN A 65 -9.20 10.63 7.45
C ASN A 65 -8.64 10.72 6.02
N ILE A 66 -8.72 9.62 5.27
CA ILE A 66 -8.31 9.56 3.86
C ILE A 66 -9.39 10.20 2.99
N VAL A 67 -9.04 11.28 2.31
CA VAL A 67 -9.97 12.07 1.48
C VAL A 67 -9.77 11.87 -0.01
N ALA A 68 -8.57 11.44 -0.44
CA ALA A 68 -8.26 11.20 -1.84
C ALA A 68 -7.15 10.17 -2.05
N LEU A 69 -6.88 9.86 -3.31
CA LEU A 69 -5.79 9.00 -3.74
C LEU A 69 -5.03 9.68 -4.89
N LEU A 70 -3.74 9.88 -4.70
CA LEU A 70 -2.85 10.34 -5.76
C LEU A 70 -2.37 9.14 -6.58
N LEU A 71 -2.52 9.25 -7.91
CA LEU A 71 -1.99 8.30 -8.88
C LEU A 71 -0.70 8.86 -9.48
N THR A 72 0.34 8.05 -9.54
CA THR A 72 1.69 8.44 -10.00
C THR A 72 2.10 7.66 -11.24
#